data_AF-A0AAU9QQX2-F1
#
_entry.id   AF-A0AAU9QQX2-F1
#
_cell.length_a   1.000
_cell.length_b   1.000
_cell.length_c   1.000
_cell.angle_alpha   90.00
_cell.angle_beta   90.00
_cell.angle_gamma   90.00
#
_symmetry.space_group_name_H-M   'P 1'
#
loop_
_entity.id
_entity.type
_entity.pdbx_description
1 polymer ?
#
loop_
_entity_poly.entity_id
_entity_poly.type
_entity_poly.pdbx_seq_one_letter_code
_entity_poly.pdbx_strand_id
1 'polypeptide(L)' 'MDEEQEAIYQSGYQAYLSGESEMSNPYFGLDAEFWSDGWEDAKEDTEIQAKKQS' A
#
# COMPACT_ATOMS: atom_id res chain seq x y z
N MET A 1 16.08 2.46 -1.89
CA MET A 1 14.85 2.27 -2.66
C MET A 1 15.24 2.48 -4.10
N ASP A 2 15.23 1.39 -4.86
CA ASP A 2 15.33 1.49 -6.30
C ASP A 2 13.99 2.01 -6.85
N GLU A 3 14.01 2.70 -7.99
CA GLU A 3 12.80 3.31 -8.59
C GLU A 3 11.67 2.28 -8.80
N GLU A 4 12.04 1.02 -9.04
CA GLU A 4 11.12 -0.10 -9.19
C GLU A 4 10.43 -0.47 -7.87
N GLN A 5 11.17 -0.53 -6.76
CA GLN A 5 10.61 -0.83 -5.44
C GLN A 5 9.67 0.28 -4.96
N GLU A 6 10.02 1.54 -5.24
CA GLU A 6 9.15 2.68 -4.95
C GLU A 6 7.86 2.64 -5.78
N ALA A 7 7.94 2.26 -7.05
CA ALA A 7 6.76 2.09 -7.90
C ALA A 7 5.85 0.96 -7.39
N ILE A 8 6.43 -0.15 -6.93
CA ILE A 8 5.69 -1.29 -6.36
C ILE A 8 5.00 -0.88 -5.06
N TYR A 9 5.72 -0.21 -4.15
CA TYR A 9 5.15 0.37 -2.94
C TYR A 9 3.98 1.33 -3.25
N GLN A 10 4.18 2.27 -4.17
CA GLN A 10 3.12 3.21 -4.56
C GLN A 10 1.90 2.49 -5.18
N SER A 11 2.12 1.40 -5.91
CA SER A 11 1.02 0.62 -6.48
C SER A 11 0.18 -0.06 -5.39
N GLY A 12 0.80 -0.56 -4.32
CA GLY A 12 0.08 -1.09 -3.15
C GLY A 12 -0.69 -0.02 -2.39
N TYR A 13 -0.05 1.15 -2.21
CA TYR A 13 -0.70 2.31 -1.61
C TYR A 13 -1.97 2.72 -2.37
N GLN A 14 -1.90 2.81 -3.70
CA GLN A 14 -3.04 3.14 -4.56
C GLN A 14 -4.10 2.03 -4.57
N ALA A 15 -3.70 0.76 -4.46
CA ALA A 15 -4.63 -0.37 -4.41
C ALA A 15 -5.54 -0.26 -3.17
N TYR A 16 -4.98 0.04 -1.99
CA TYR A 16 -5.79 0.30 -0.80
C TYR A 16 -6.77 1.46 -1.01
N LEU A 17 -6.28 2.60 -1.53
CA LEU A 17 -7.12 3.78 -1.79
C LEU A 17 -8.24 3.50 -2.80
N SER A 18 -8.01 2.56 -3.73
CA SER A 18 -9.00 2.09 -4.69
C SER A 18 -9.99 1.07 -4.10
N GLY A 19 -9.77 0.64 -2.85
CA GLY A 19 -10.59 -0.34 -2.15
C GLY A 19 -10.23 -1.80 -2.47
N GLU A 20 -9.06 -2.05 -3.05
CA GLU A 20 -8.56 -3.39 -3.30
C GLU A 20 -8.08 -4.06 -2.01
N SER A 21 -8.20 -5.39 -1.96
CA SER A 21 -7.68 -6.18 -0.84
C SER A 21 -6.18 -6.36 -0.96
N GLU A 22 -5.48 -6.45 0.17
CA GLU A 22 -4.06 -6.79 0.22
C GLU A 22 -3.73 -8.10 -0.53
N MET A 23 -4.66 -9.07 -0.53
CA MET A 23 -4.52 -10.34 -1.25
C MET A 23 -4.54 -10.19 -2.78
N SER A 24 -4.81 -9.00 -3.29
CA SER A 24 -4.76 -8.68 -4.73
C SER A 24 -3.34 -8.36 -5.21
N ASN A 25 -2.35 -8.41 -4.30
CA ASN A 25 -0.94 -8.23 -4.60
C ASN A 25 -0.49 -9.14 -5.75
N PRO A 26 -0.08 -8.59 -6.91
CA PRO A 26 0.35 -9.38 -8.06
C PRO A 26 1.83 -9.81 -7.98
N TYR A 27 2.57 -9.31 -6.99
CA TYR A 27 4.00 -9.52 -6.84
C TYR A 27 4.34 -10.72 -5.94
N PHE A 28 5.59 -11.17 -5.98
CA PHE A 28 6.11 -12.27 -5.16
C PHE A 28 7.50 -11.95 -4.62
N GLY A 29 7.88 -12.56 -3.49
CA GLY A 29 9.18 -12.34 -2.87
C GLY A 29 9.31 -10.92 -2.29
N LEU A 30 10.48 -10.31 -2.44
CA LEU A 30 10.77 -9.00 -1.88
C LEU A 30 9.86 -7.89 -2.44
N ASP A 31 9.45 -8.01 -3.69
CA ASP A 31 8.52 -7.07 -4.33
C ASP A 31 7.12 -7.13 -3.70
N ALA A 32 6.68 -8.33 -3.29
CA ALA A 32 5.41 -8.47 -2.58
C ALA A 32 5.45 -7.77 -1.22
N GLU A 33 6.58 -7.84 -0.51
CA GLU A 33 6.77 -7.15 0.77
C GLU A 33 6.63 -5.63 0.58
N PHE A 34 7.29 -5.05 -0.43
CA PHE A 34 7.15 -3.61 -0.72
C PHE A 34 5.73 -3.18 -1.07
N TRP A 35 5.00 -4.00 -1.85
CA TRP A 35 3.62 -3.72 -2.19
C TRP A 35 2.71 -3.76 -0.95
N SER A 36 2.86 -4.79 -0.11
CA SER A 36 2.11 -4.93 1.13
C SER A 36 2.39 -3.79 2.09
N ASP A 37 3.66 -3.38 2.24
CA ASP A 37 4.05 -2.21 3.06
C ASP A 37 3.29 -0.95 2.60
N GLY A 38 3.24 -0.69 1.29
CA GLY A 38 2.51 0.45 0.75
C GLY A 38 1.01 0.40 0.99
N TRP A 39 0.41 -0.79 0.89
CA TRP A 39 -1.02 -1.00 1.16
C TRP A 39 -1.34 -0.77 2.65
N GLU A 40 -0.50 -1.28 3.56
CA GLU A 40 -0.67 -1.09 5.00
C GLU A 40 -0.48 0.39 5.40
N ASP A 41 0.52 1.08 4.85
CA ASP A 41 0.73 2.50 5.10
C ASP A 41 -0.47 3.35 4.66
N ALA A 42 -1.04 3.06 3.48
CA ALA A 42 -2.25 3.74 3.00
C ALA A 42 -3.45 3.54 3.92
N LYS A 43 -3.57 2.33 4.50
CA LYS A 43 -4.58 2.00 5.48
C LYS A 43 -4.39 2.81 6.76
N GLU A 44 -3.20 2.81 7.33
CA GLU A 44 -2.89 3.57 8.54
C GLU A 44 -3.12 5.08 8.31
N ASP A 45 -2.68 5.63 7.20
CA ASP A 45 -2.89 7.02 6.82
C ASP A 45 -4.38 7.36 6.75
N THR A 46 -5.18 6.48 6.14
CA THR A 46 -6.63 6.67 6.02
C THR A 46 -7.32 6.61 7.38
N GLU A 47 -6.91 5.68 8.26
CA GLU A 47 -7.42 5.60 9.62
C GLU A 47 -7.04 6.84 10.45
N ILE A 48 -5.80 7.34 10.30
CA ILE A 48 -5.33 8.56 10.96
C ILE A 48 -6.13 9.77 10.46
N GLN A 49 -6.38 9.87 9.15
CA GLN A 49 -7.19 10.94 8.58
C GLN A 49 -8.63 10.88 9.07
N ALA A 50 -9.23 9.69 9.13
CA ALA A 50 -10.58 9.50 9.68
C ALA A 50 -10.66 9.92 11.15
N LYS A 51 -9.64 9.60 11.95
CA LYS A 51 -9.54 10.01 13.37
C LYS A 51 -9.35 11.52 13.55
N LYS A 52 -8.69 12.22 12.61
CA LYS A 52 -8.53 13.68 12.66
C LYS A 52 -9.82 14.45 12.36
N GLN A 53 -10.82 13.80 11.77
CA GLN A 53 -12.11 14.42 11.41
C GLN A 53 -13.26 14.10 12.37
N SER A 54 -13.02 13.32 13.44
CA SER A 54 -13.97 13.07 14.54
C SER A 54 -13.66 13.91 15.76
#